data_AF-A0A183V419-F1
#
_entry.id   AF-A0A183V419-F1
#
_cell.length_a   1.000
_cell.length_b   1.000
_cell.length_c   1.000
_cell.angle_alpha   90.00
_cell.angle_beta   90.00
_cell.angle_gamma   90.00
#
_symmetry.space_group_name_H-M   'P 1'
#
loop_
_entity.id
_entity.type
_entity.pdbx_description
1 polymer ?
#
loop_
_entity_poly.entity_id
_entity_poly.type
_entity_poly.pdbx_seq_one_letter_code
_entity_poly.pdbx_strand_id
1 'polypeptide(L)'
;MPGRPEFVEVELPSGKKPKSKAPKIQRLITPVVLQRKRHRLSQKIKRTLKRREEEAQYHKLITMYTKERQAAKIARRRSSASRRESETARLSKSSK
;
A
#
# COMPACT_ATOMS: atom_id res chain seq x y z
N MET A 1 15.07 -10.28 57.89
CA MET A 1 16.10 -9.67 57.00
C MET A 1 15.69 -9.92 55.56
N PRO A 2 15.64 -8.92 54.67
CA PRO A 2 15.23 -9.11 53.28
C PRO A 2 16.29 -9.91 52.52
N GLY A 3 15.87 -11.00 51.87
CA GLY A 3 16.72 -11.92 51.14
C GLY A 3 17.39 -11.27 49.93
N ARG A 4 18.71 -11.41 49.86
CA ARG A 4 19.55 -11.09 48.71
C ARG A 4 19.18 -12.05 47.55
N PRO A 5 18.92 -11.59 46.31
CA PRO A 5 18.67 -12.49 45.20
C PRO A 5 19.96 -13.25 44.87
N GLU A 6 20.00 -14.53 45.22
CA GLU A 6 21.07 -15.46 44.88
C GLU A 6 21.05 -15.72 43.37
N PHE A 7 21.98 -15.12 42.64
CA PHE A 7 22.36 -15.66 41.33
C PHE A 7 23.05 -17.01 41.58
N VAL A 8 22.34 -18.09 41.32
CA VAL A 8 22.83 -19.47 41.52
C VAL A 8 23.87 -19.79 40.44
N GLU A 9 25.15 -19.73 40.80
CA GLU A 9 26.24 -20.28 39.97
C GLU A 9 26.29 -21.80 40.17
N VAL A 10 25.96 -22.55 39.11
CA VAL A 10 26.04 -24.02 39.10
C VAL A 10 27.42 -24.43 38.57
N GLU A 11 28.33 -24.79 39.48
CA GLU A 11 29.60 -25.43 39.14
C GLU A 11 29.41 -26.95 38.93
N LEU A 12 29.99 -27.51 37.85
CA LEU A 12 29.97 -28.95 37.58
C LEU A 12 31.27 -29.60 38.10
N PRO A 13 31.21 -30.66 38.93
CA PRO A 13 32.40 -31.30 39.47
C PRO A 13 32.93 -32.36 38.49
N SER A 14 34.20 -32.22 38.07
CA SER A 14 35.08 -33.32 37.59
C SER A 14 36.31 -32.75 36.86
N GLY A 15 37.35 -32.35 37.61
CA GLY A 15 38.74 -32.28 37.11
C GLY A 15 39.07 -31.30 35.97
N LYS A 16 38.16 -30.41 35.57
CA LYS A 16 38.37 -29.42 34.49
C LYS A 16 38.08 -28.02 35.02
N LYS A 17 38.82 -27.00 34.54
CA LYS A 17 38.68 -25.59 34.93
C LYS A 17 37.18 -25.20 35.06
N PRO A 18 36.77 -24.53 36.15
CA PRO A 18 35.36 -24.21 36.39
C PRO A 18 34.80 -23.45 35.20
N LYS A 19 33.70 -23.96 34.64
CA LYS A 19 32.97 -23.32 33.54
C LYS A 19 31.72 -22.68 34.11
N SER A 20 31.67 -21.35 34.17
CA SER A 20 30.44 -20.63 34.50
C SER A 20 29.44 -20.75 33.34
N LYS A 21 28.23 -21.24 33.65
CA LYS A 21 27.10 -21.27 32.71
C LYS A 21 26.09 -20.21 33.13
N ALA A 22 25.96 -19.16 32.34
CA ALA A 22 24.93 -18.16 32.54
C ALA A 22 23.63 -18.55 31.81
N PRO A 23 22.45 -18.26 32.39
CA PRO A 23 21.18 -18.42 31.70
C PRO A 23 21.07 -17.43 30.52
N LYS A 24 20.43 -17.85 29.44
CA LYS A 24 20.19 -16.99 28.28
C LYS A 24 19.20 -15.89 28.64
N ILE A 25 19.60 -14.64 28.43
CA ILE A 25 18.71 -13.48 28.57
C ILE A 25 17.81 -13.39 27.32
N GLN A 26 16.54 -13.75 27.45
CA GLN A 26 15.63 -13.87 26.31
C GLN A 26 15.11 -12.54 25.74
N ARG A 27 14.95 -11.51 26.59
CA ARG A 27 14.40 -10.19 26.20
C ARG A 27 15.48 -9.12 26.05
N LEU A 28 16.73 -9.54 25.84
CA LEU A 28 17.82 -8.63 25.59
C LEU A 28 17.61 -7.90 24.25
N ILE A 29 17.71 -6.57 24.27
CA ILE A 29 17.67 -5.77 23.04
C ILE A 29 19.01 -5.94 22.33
N THR A 30 19.00 -6.60 21.18
CA THR A 30 20.19 -6.80 20.34
C THR A 30 20.09 -5.98 19.05
N PRO A 31 21.21 -5.71 18.35
CA PRO A 31 21.19 -5.03 17.05
C PRO A 31 20.27 -5.71 16.03
N VAL A 32 20.16 -7.05 16.08
CA VAL A 32 19.26 -7.84 15.24
C VAL A 32 17.78 -7.50 15.51
N VAL A 33 17.40 -7.31 16.77
CA VAL A 33 16.02 -6.88 17.12
C VAL A 33 15.74 -5.49 16.55
N LEU A 34 16.70 -4.56 16.65
CA LEU A 34 16.58 -3.22 16.07
C LEU A 34 16.45 -3.28 14.54
N GLN A 35 17.26 -4.10 13.87
CA GLN A 35 17.21 -4.28 12.41
C GLN A 35 15.87 -4.86 11.96
N ARG A 36 15.36 -5.89 12.65
CA ARG A 36 14.04 -6.49 12.36
C ARG A 36 12.91 -5.47 12.53
N LYS A 37 12.98 -4.61 13.56
CA LYS A 37 12.02 -3.52 13.76
C LYS A 37 12.07 -2.52 12.60
N ARG A 38 13.26 -2.06 12.20
CA ARG A 38 13.44 -1.17 11.03
C ARG A 38 12.90 -1.80 9.75
N HIS A 39 13.23 -3.08 9.49
CA HIS A 39 12.75 -3.80 8.31
C HIS A 39 11.22 -3.91 8.28
N ARG A 40 10.58 -4.20 9.42
CA ARG A 40 9.11 -4.23 9.49
C ARG A 40 8.49 -2.89 9.13
N LEU A 41 9.08 -1.79 9.59
CA LEU A 41 8.61 -0.44 9.28
C LEU A 41 8.82 -0.09 7.80
N SER A 42 10.00 -0.36 7.23
CA SER A 42 10.28 -0.08 5.82
C SER A 42 9.33 -0.84 4.89
N GLN A 43 9.04 -2.10 5.20
CA GLN A 43 8.09 -2.90 4.41
C GLN A 43 6.66 -2.36 4.49
N LYS A 44 6.22 -1.84 5.65
CA LYS A 44 4.92 -1.17 5.77
C LYS A 44 4.86 0.09 4.90
N ILE A 45 5.89 0.94 4.97
CA ILE A 45 5.97 2.17 4.17
C ILE A 45 5.96 1.84 2.68
N LYS A 46 6.79 0.88 2.25
CA LYS A 46 6.86 0.43 0.84
C LYS A 46 5.51 -0.03 0.31
N ARG A 47 4.73 -0.77 1.11
CA ARG A 47 3.38 -1.21 0.74
C ARG A 47 2.41 -0.02 0.58
N THR A 48 2.48 0.95 1.48
CA THR A 48 1.61 2.14 1.42
C THR A 48 1.93 3.01 0.21
N LEU A 49 3.21 3.23 -0.10
CA LEU A 49 3.64 3.99 -1.27
C LEU A 49 3.18 3.33 -2.56
N LYS A 50 3.43 2.02 -2.69
CA LYS A 50 2.97 1.23 -3.85
C LYS A 50 1.46 1.36 -4.06
N ARG A 51 0.66 1.22 -2.99
CA ARG A 51 -0.80 1.36 -3.07
C ARG A 51 -1.21 2.75 -3.57
N ARG A 52 -0.59 3.82 -3.06
CA ARG A 52 -0.89 5.20 -3.48
C ARG A 52 -0.54 5.45 -4.93
N GLU A 53 0.58 4.91 -5.40
CA GLU A 53 1.01 5.01 -6.80
C GLU A 53 0.05 4.27 -7.74
N GLU A 54 -0.33 3.04 -7.39
CA GLU A 54 -1.30 2.23 -8.16
C GLU A 54 -2.67 2.91 -8.21
N GLU A 55 -3.14 3.44 -7.09
CA GLU A 55 -4.39 4.20 -7.01
C GLU A 55 -4.34 5.45 -7.89
N ALA A 56 -3.26 6.23 -7.83
CA ALA A 56 -3.08 7.40 -8.68
C ALA A 56 -3.04 7.05 -10.17
N GLN A 57 -2.40 5.92 -10.54
CA GLN A 57 -2.39 5.42 -11.91
C GLN A 57 -3.79 5.01 -12.37
N TYR A 58 -4.54 4.30 -11.53
CA TYR A 58 -5.89 3.88 -11.82
C TYR A 58 -6.86 5.08 -12.00
N HIS A 59 -6.77 6.08 -11.12
CA HIS A 59 -7.57 7.31 -11.24
C HIS A 59 -7.28 8.07 -12.53
N LYS A 60 -6.00 8.13 -12.95
CA LYS A 60 -5.62 8.72 -14.25
C LYS A 60 -6.28 7.97 -15.41
N LEU A 61 -6.25 6.63 -15.39
CA LEU A 61 -6.86 5.81 -16.43
C LEU A 61 -8.38 6.03 -16.51
N ILE A 62 -9.07 6.01 -15.37
CA ILE A 62 -10.51 6.28 -15.29
C ILE A 62 -10.85 7.69 -15.77
N THR A 63 -10.03 8.68 -15.43
CA THR A 63 -10.21 10.05 -15.90
C THR A 63 -10.10 10.14 -17.42
N MET A 64 -9.15 9.44 -18.05
CA MET A 64 -9.03 9.41 -19.51
C MET A 64 -10.23 8.72 -20.16
N TYR A 65 -10.60 7.54 -19.66
CA TYR A 65 -11.75 6.79 -20.16
C TYR A 65 -13.07 7.57 -20.06
N THR A 66 -13.31 8.24 -18.92
CA THR A 66 -14.53 9.03 -18.73
C THR A 66 -14.55 10.25 -19.66
N LYS A 67 -13.43 10.93 -19.87
CA LYS A 67 -13.32 12.04 -20.82
C LYS A 67 -13.63 11.60 -22.25
N GLU A 68 -13.03 10.51 -22.71
CA GLU A 68 -13.27 9.95 -24.04
C GLU A 68 -14.75 9.56 -24.22
N ARG A 69 -15.33 8.86 -23.23
CA ARG A 69 -16.74 8.46 -23.27
C ARG A 69 -17.68 9.67 -23.32
N GLN A 70 -17.39 10.73 -22.58
CA GLN A 70 -18.18 11.96 -22.62
C GLN A 70 -18.03 12.69 -23.95
N ALA A 71 -16.81 12.77 -24.51
CA ALA A 71 -16.58 13.36 -25.82
C ALA A 71 -17.36 12.62 -26.92
N ALA A 72 -17.34 11.28 -26.92
CA ALA A 72 -18.12 10.46 -27.85
C ALA A 72 -19.64 10.69 -27.70
N LYS A 73 -20.13 10.80 -26.46
CA LYS A 73 -21.56 11.09 -26.19
C LYS A 73 -21.97 12.47 -26.71
N ILE A 74 -21.13 13.48 -26.51
CA ILE A 74 -21.37 14.85 -27.01
C ILE A 74 -21.34 14.87 -28.54
N ALA A 75 -20.35 14.22 -29.17
CA ALA A 75 -20.25 14.11 -30.62
C ALA A 75 -21.51 13.47 -31.21
N ARG A 76 -21.95 12.32 -30.66
CA ARG A 76 -23.19 11.65 -31.08
C ARG A 76 -24.41 12.57 -30.95
N ARG A 77 -24.55 13.28 -29.82
CA ARG A 77 -25.65 14.22 -29.60
C ARG A 77 -25.65 15.35 -30.63
N ARG A 78 -24.48 15.96 -30.89
CA ARG A 78 -24.32 17.03 -31.89
C ARG A 78 -24.68 16.55 -33.29
N SER A 79 -24.17 15.39 -33.71
CA SER A 79 -24.52 14.80 -35.01
C SER A 79 -26.01 14.49 -35.14
N SER A 80 -26.66 13.99 -34.09
CA SER A 80 -28.11 13.74 -34.11
C SER A 80 -28.95 15.03 -34.15
N ALA A 81 -28.51 16.08 -33.45
CA ALA A 81 -29.20 17.37 -33.47
C ALA A 81 -29.10 18.03 -34.84
N SER A 82 -27.89 18.07 -35.42
CA SER A 82 -27.66 18.60 -36.78
C SER A 82 -28.46 17.85 -37.84
N ARG A 83 -28.56 16.52 -37.74
CA ARG A 83 -29.39 15.72 -38.66
C ARG A 83 -30.87 16.08 -38.55
N ARG A 84 -31.39 16.23 -37.33
CA ARG A 84 -32.78 16.64 -37.10
C ARG A 84 -33.06 18.04 -37.65
N GLU A 85 -32.19 19.01 -37.39
CA GLU A 85 -32.32 20.37 -37.94
C GLU A 85 -32.29 20.37 -39.48
N SER A 86 -31.47 19.50 -40.08
CA SER A 86 -31.41 19.35 -41.53
C SER A 86 -32.71 18.74 -42.09
N GLU A 87 -33.29 17.76 -41.41
CA GLU A 87 -34.58 17.17 -41.80
C GLU A 87 -35.74 18.15 -41.64
N THR A 88 -35.80 18.90 -40.54
CA THR A 88 -36.84 19.92 -40.34
C THR A 88 -36.74 21.04 -41.37
N ALA A 89 -35.52 21.49 -41.70
CA ALA A 89 -35.30 22.49 -42.75
C ALA A 89 -35.62 21.99 -44.17
N ARG A 90 -35.50 20.68 -44.43
CA ARG A 90 -35.94 20.07 -45.69
C ARG A 90 -37.47 20.01 -45.77
N LEU A 91 -38.11 19.54 -44.71
CA LEU A 91 -39.57 19.45 -44.61
C LEU A 91 -40.26 20.82 -44.73
N SER A 92 -39.67 21.88 -44.19
CA SER A 92 -40.20 23.24 -44.30
C SER A 92 -39.99 23.88 -45.67
N LYS A 93 -39.00 23.43 -46.44
CA LYS A 93 -38.79 23.85 -47.83
C LYS A 93 -39.68 23.11 -48.83
N SER A 94 -40.08 21.87 -48.53
CA SER A 94 -40.97 21.08 -49.38
C SER A 94 -42.46 21.41 -49.24
N SER A 95 -42.84 22.15 -48.18
CA SER A 95 -44.23 22.53 -47.88
C SER A 95 -44.59 23.94 -48.37
N LYS A 96 -43.83 24.49 -49.31
CA LYS A 96 -44.00 25.83 -49.86
C LYS A 96 -44.09 25.81 -51.38
#